data_AF-A0A9N8W4P1-F1
#
_entry.id   AF-A0A9N8W4P1-F1
#
_cell.length_a   1.000
_cell.length_b   1.000
_cell.length_c   1.000
_cell.angle_alpha   90.00
_cell.angle_beta   90.00
_cell.angle_gamma   90.00
#
_symmetry.space_group_name_H-M   'P 1'
#
loop_
_entity.id
_entity.type
_entity.pdbx_description
1 polymer ?
#
loop_
_entity_poly.entity_id
_entity_poly.type
_entity_poly.pdbx_seq_one_letter_code
_entity_poly.pdbx_strand_id
1 'polypeptide(L)'
;MNVLADLSSGLSPDFENLYDTGNYTDVSISVGREPNNKIFLAHFLVLQARSTFFRSMLVDNKDVSNPIERPAMVFEDITPDVFEILLSSYFEDTPSGNTEAANGLPWSLKT
;
A
#
# COMPACT_ATOMS: atom_id res chain seq x y z
N MET A 1 -17.30 -29.26 3.07
CA MET A 1 -16.19 -28.39 2.64
C MET A 1 -16.80 -27.12 2.08
N ASN A 2 -16.64 -25.99 2.76
CA ASN A 2 -17.15 -24.70 2.29
C ASN A 2 -16.13 -24.11 1.31
N VAL A 3 -16.34 -24.34 0.03
CA VAL A 3 -15.57 -23.73 -1.08
C VAL A 3 -15.45 -22.20 -0.97
N LEU A 4 -16.39 -21.53 -0.29
CA LEU A 4 -16.33 -20.09 -0.01
C LEU A 4 -15.27 -19.70 1.03
N ALA A 5 -15.01 -20.55 2.04
CA ALA A 5 -13.97 -20.29 3.04
C ALA A 5 -12.56 -20.51 2.44
N ASP A 6 -12.46 -21.47 1.53
CA ASP A 6 -11.22 -21.88 0.86
C ASP A 6 -10.72 -20.83 -0.15
N LEU A 7 -11.65 -20.11 -0.81
CA LEU A 7 -11.32 -18.99 -1.69
C LEU A 7 -10.86 -17.74 -0.93
N SER A 8 -11.41 -17.46 0.25
CA SER A 8 -10.96 -16.33 1.07
C SER A 8 -9.58 -16.55 1.68
N SER A 9 -9.20 -17.79 1.99
CA SER A 9 -7.89 -18.11 2.58
C SER A 9 -6.71 -17.95 1.62
N GLY A 10 -6.95 -17.93 0.30
CA GLY A 10 -5.89 -17.75 -0.70
C GLY A 10 -5.56 -16.29 -1.02
N LEU A 11 -6.48 -15.36 -0.77
CA LEU A 11 -6.33 -13.97 -1.23
C LEU A 11 -5.36 -13.13 -0.40
N SER A 12 -5.27 -13.39 0.91
CA SER A 12 -4.35 -12.64 1.78
C SER A 12 -2.88 -12.93 1.47
N PRO A 13 -2.45 -14.20 1.33
CA PRO A 13 -1.08 -14.50 0.90
C PRO A 13 -0.72 -13.91 -0.47
N ASP A 14 -1.67 -13.83 -1.40
CA ASP A 14 -1.44 -13.23 -2.72
C ASP A 14 -1.17 -11.72 -2.63
N PHE A 15 -1.91 -10.99 -1.77
CA PHE A 15 -1.69 -9.56 -1.54
C PHE A 15 -0.40 -9.28 -0.79
N GLU A 16 -0.07 -10.11 0.22
CA GLU A 16 1.20 -10.04 0.94
C GLU A 16 2.38 -10.25 -0.03
N ASN A 17 2.32 -11.25 -0.90
CA ASN A 17 3.34 -11.48 -1.92
C ASN A 17 3.47 -10.33 -2.92
N LEU A 18 2.35 -9.70 -3.31
CA LEU A 18 2.41 -8.49 -4.14
C LEU A 18 3.14 -7.35 -3.42
N TYR A 19 2.85 -7.14 -2.14
CA TYR A 19 3.49 -6.13 -1.29
C TYR A 19 4.99 -6.40 -1.12
N ASP A 20 5.36 -7.61 -0.73
CA ASP A 20 6.75 -8.03 -0.49
C ASP A 20 7.63 -7.94 -1.73
N THR A 21 7.09 -8.35 -2.89
CA THR A 21 7.86 -8.35 -4.14
C THR A 21 7.92 -6.99 -4.80
N GLY A 22 6.99 -6.08 -4.49
CA GLY A 22 6.85 -4.78 -5.16
C GLY A 22 6.55 -4.89 -6.67
N ASN A 23 6.21 -6.07 -7.18
CA ASN A 23 5.95 -6.27 -8.60
C ASN A 23 4.65 -5.59 -9.01
N TYR A 24 4.62 -4.93 -10.16
CA TYR A 24 3.42 -4.27 -10.70
C TYR A 24 2.88 -3.11 -9.84
N THR A 25 3.68 -2.54 -8.94
CA THR A 25 3.30 -1.30 -8.24
C THR A 25 3.01 -0.21 -9.25
N ASP A 26 1.89 0.48 -9.04
CA ASP A 26 1.30 1.40 -10.01
C ASP A 26 0.86 2.72 -9.35
N VAL A 27 1.31 2.96 -8.12
CA VAL A 27 1.20 4.25 -7.41
C VAL A 27 2.46 4.53 -6.59
N SER A 28 2.82 5.82 -6.53
CA SER A 28 3.85 6.38 -5.66
C SER A 28 3.18 7.34 -4.67
N ILE A 29 3.46 7.14 -3.38
CA ILE A 29 2.89 7.89 -2.27
C ILE A 29 4.04 8.55 -1.49
N SER A 30 4.14 9.87 -1.56
CA SER A 30 5.08 10.66 -0.77
C SER A 30 4.47 10.96 0.59
N VAL A 31 5.18 10.67 1.68
CA VAL A 31 4.69 10.83 3.05
C VAL A 31 5.71 11.56 3.89
N GLY A 32 5.26 12.47 4.75
CA GLY A 32 6.10 13.31 5.60
C GLY A 32 6.58 14.57 4.90
N ARG A 33 7.19 15.46 5.68
CA ARG A 33 7.85 16.68 5.19
C ARG A 33 9.36 16.50 5.16
N GLU A 34 10.00 17.13 4.20
CA GLU A 34 11.46 17.26 4.12
C GLU A 34 12.04 17.76 5.47
N PRO A 35 13.16 17.17 5.96
CA PRO A 35 13.99 16.14 5.31
C PRO A 35 13.58 14.69 5.64
N ASN A 36 12.46 14.50 6.34
CA ASN A 36 12.02 13.19 6.85
C ASN A 36 10.87 12.61 6.01
N ASN A 37 10.78 12.96 4.74
CA ASN A 37 9.81 12.37 3.83
C ASN A 37 10.27 11.00 3.33
N LYS A 38 9.31 10.18 2.92
CA LYS A 38 9.55 8.87 2.33
C LYS A 38 8.56 8.59 1.21
N ILE A 39 9.03 7.90 0.17
CA ILE A 39 8.20 7.44 -0.93
C ILE A 39 7.86 5.97 -0.72
N PHE A 40 6.58 5.65 -0.81
CA PHE A 40 6.03 4.29 -0.77
C PHE A 40 5.49 3.91 -2.14
N LEU A 41 5.86 2.72 -2.62
CA LEU A 41 5.30 2.12 -3.82
C LEU A 41 4.26 1.07 -3.42
N ALA A 42 3.11 1.07 -4.08
CA ALA A 42 2.02 0.16 -3.75
C ALA A 42 1.15 -0.18 -4.96
N HIS A 43 0.18 -1.08 -4.75
CA HIS A 43 -0.84 -1.47 -5.72
C HIS A 43 -2.13 -0.70 -5.41
N PHE A 44 -2.44 0.29 -6.22
CA PHE A 44 -3.57 1.17 -5.98
C PHE A 44 -4.91 0.44 -5.96
N LEU A 45 -5.06 -0.59 -6.81
CA LEU A 45 -6.28 -1.39 -6.83
C LEU A 45 -6.52 -2.11 -5.50
N VAL A 46 -5.46 -2.64 -4.86
CA VAL A 46 -5.55 -3.29 -3.55
C VAL A 46 -5.94 -2.28 -2.49
N LEU A 47 -5.27 -1.11 -2.47
CA LEU A 47 -5.60 -0.01 -1.56
C LEU A 47 -7.07 0.41 -1.65
N GLN A 48 -7.62 0.55 -2.86
CA GLN A 48 -9.02 0.91 -3.05
C GLN A 48 -10.01 -0.18 -2.65
N ALA A 49 -9.66 -1.44 -2.90
CA ALA A 49 -10.49 -2.57 -2.51
C ALA A 49 -10.58 -2.69 -0.98
N ARG A 50 -9.49 -2.39 -0.27
CA ARG A 50 -9.36 -2.58 1.19
C ARG A 50 -9.49 -1.30 2.01
N SER A 51 -9.62 -0.13 1.39
CA SER A 51 -9.78 1.16 2.08
C SER A 51 -10.82 2.06 1.43
N THR A 52 -11.81 2.47 2.22
CA THR A 52 -12.80 3.47 1.79
C THR A 52 -12.19 4.83 1.55
N PHE A 53 -11.09 5.17 2.25
CA PHE A 53 -10.35 6.41 2.07
C PHE A 53 -9.71 6.48 0.67
N PHE A 54 -8.92 5.48 0.30
CA PHE A 54 -8.28 5.43 -1.03
C PHE A 54 -9.31 5.30 -2.16
N ARG A 55 -10.43 4.60 -1.91
CA ARG A 55 -11.53 4.52 -2.87
C ARG A 55 -12.20 5.88 -3.14
N SER A 56 -12.38 6.71 -2.11
CA SER A 56 -12.93 8.06 -2.29
C SER A 56 -11.97 8.99 -3.02
N MET A 57 -10.65 8.78 -2.87
CA MET A 57 -9.62 9.58 -3.53
C MET A 57 -9.69 9.52 -5.08
N LEU A 58 -10.25 8.46 -5.66
CA LEU A 58 -10.56 8.39 -7.10
C LEU A 58 -11.73 9.28 -7.51
N VAL A 59 -12.74 9.40 -6.66
CA VAL A 59 -14.01 10.08 -6.99
C VAL A 59 -13.81 11.58 -7.14
N ASP A 60 -12.83 12.13 -6.43
CA ASP A 60 -12.49 13.54 -6.46
C ASP A 60 -11.54 13.91 -7.62
N ASN A 61 -10.90 12.92 -8.27
CA ASN A 61 -9.96 13.12 -9.39
C ASN A 61 -10.61 12.82 -10.75
N LYS A 62 -11.71 13.52 -11.06
CA LYS A 62 -12.56 13.31 -12.25
C LYS A 62 -11.94 13.78 -13.58
N ASP A 63 -10.63 13.67 -13.78
CA ASP A 63 -10.07 13.74 -15.13
C ASP A 63 -9.94 12.32 -15.70
N VAL A 64 -11.10 11.75 -16.03
CA VAL A 64 -11.29 10.37 -16.52
C VAL A 64 -10.71 10.19 -17.95
N SER A 65 -10.05 11.21 -18.49
CA SER A 65 -9.55 11.21 -19.87
C SER A 65 -8.24 10.42 -20.03
N ASN A 66 -7.48 10.21 -18.95
CA ASN A 66 -6.20 9.51 -19.04
C ASN A 66 -5.95 8.56 -17.83
N PRO A 67 -6.29 7.26 -17.93
CA PRO A 67 -6.06 6.29 -16.85
C PRO A 67 -4.56 6.05 -16.51
N ILE A 68 -3.66 6.66 -17.27
CA ILE A 68 -2.20 6.55 -17.16
C ILE A 68 -1.63 7.63 -16.23
N GLU A 69 -2.30 8.78 -16.09
CA GLU A 69 -1.85 9.87 -15.22
C GLU A 69 -2.47 9.71 -13.83
N ARG A 70 -1.94 8.73 -13.08
CA ARG A 70 -2.37 8.57 -11.70
C ARG A 70 -1.80 9.70 -10.84
N PRO A 71 -2.61 10.34 -9.99
CA PRO A 71 -2.14 11.45 -9.18
C PRO A 71 -1.05 10.98 -8.24
N ALA A 72 0.07 11.71 -8.19
CA ALA A 72 1.02 11.54 -7.10
C ALA A 72 0.31 11.85 -5.77
N MET A 73 0.32 10.90 -4.85
CA MET A 73 -0.26 11.08 -3.51
C MET A 73 0.77 11.70 -2.60
N VAL A 74 0.38 12.74 -1.86
CA VAL A 74 1.25 13.41 -0.88
C VAL A 74 0.52 13.53 0.45
N PHE A 75 1.14 13.02 1.52
CA PHE A 75 0.64 13.10 2.88
C PHE A 75 1.68 13.75 3.79
N GLU A 76 1.59 15.06 4.00
CA GLU A 76 2.58 15.77 4.83
C GLU A 76 2.35 15.63 6.35
N ASP A 77 1.09 15.38 6.75
CA ASP A 77 0.68 15.39 8.17
C ASP A 77 0.81 14.02 8.85
N ILE A 78 1.36 13.02 8.14
CA ILE A 78 1.62 11.67 8.63
C ILE A 78 3.12 11.40 8.54
N THR A 79 3.71 10.79 9.58
CA THR A 79 5.11 10.38 9.54
C THR A 79 5.28 9.10 8.70
N PRO A 80 6.43 8.88 8.04
CA PRO A 80 6.68 7.65 7.31
C PRO A 80 6.44 6.38 8.12
N ASP A 81 6.91 6.33 9.37
CA ASP A 81 6.79 5.14 10.22
C ASP A 81 5.32 4.76 10.51
N VAL A 82 4.48 5.76 10.78
CA VAL A 82 3.05 5.53 11.02
C VAL A 82 2.37 5.09 9.73
N PHE A 83 2.75 5.70 8.60
CA PHE A 83 2.17 5.32 7.31
C PHE A 83 2.57 3.93 6.87
N GLU A 84 3.79 3.47 7.17
CA GLU A 84 4.23 2.11 6.86
C GLU A 84 3.34 1.07 7.55
N ILE A 85 3.05 1.27 8.83
CA ILE A 85 2.15 0.39 9.61
C ILE A 85 0.73 0.40 9.03
N LEU A 86 0.25 1.59 8.60
CA LEU A 86 -1.05 1.70 7.94
C LEU A 86 -1.04 0.99 6.59
N LEU A 87 0.02 1.15 5.81
CA LEU A 87 0.17 0.58 4.49
C LEU A 87 0.17 -0.95 4.55
N SER A 88 0.99 -1.55 5.43
CA SER A 88 1.06 -3.02 5.56
C SER A 88 -0.28 -3.62 5.97
N SER A 89 -1.08 -2.94 6.81
CA SER A 89 -2.42 -3.41 7.19
C SER A 89 -3.41 -3.57 6.03
N TYR A 90 -3.14 -2.95 4.88
CA TYR A 90 -3.94 -3.14 3.67
C TYR A 90 -3.53 -4.37 2.85
N PHE A 91 -2.37 -4.96 3.09
CA PHE A 91 -1.87 -6.11 2.33
C PHE A 91 -1.77 -7.37 3.19
N GLU A 92 -1.50 -7.22 4.48
CA GLU A 92 -1.41 -8.29 5.47
C GLU A 92 -2.70 -8.39 6.30
N ASP A 93 -3.16 -9.62 6.60
CA ASP A 93 -4.32 -9.85 7.45
C ASP A 93 -3.97 -9.85 8.96
N THR A 94 -2.69 -9.98 9.30
CA THR A 94 -2.17 -9.82 10.66
C THR A 94 -1.16 -8.69 10.65
N PRO A 95 -1.34 -7.61 11.43
CA PRO A 95 -0.28 -6.64 11.61
C PRO A 95 0.94 -7.40 12.14
N SER A 96 2.04 -7.37 11.39
CA SER A 96 3.35 -7.83 11.87
C SER A 96 3.77 -6.96 13.06
N GLY A 97 3.19 -7.27 14.22
CA GLY A 97 3.47 -6.65 15.49
C GLY A 97 4.58 -7.42 16.18
N ASN A 98 5.82 -7.29 15.72
CA ASN A 98 6.99 -7.59 16.52
C ASN A 98 8.20 -6.70 16.15
N THR A 99 8.51 -5.83 17.11
CA THR A 99 9.87 -5.38 17.41
C THR A 99 10.86 -6.55 17.30
N GLU A 100 12.00 -6.32 16.64
CA GLU A 100 13.11 -7.25 16.39
C GLU A 100 13.09 -8.09 15.10
N ALA A 101 13.04 -7.41 13.94
CA ALA A 101 13.67 -7.94 12.71
C ALA A 101 14.11 -6.81 11.77
N ALA A 102 14.99 -5.93 12.26
CA ALA A 102 15.93 -5.27 11.37
C ALA A 102 16.86 -6.35 10.81
N ASN A 103 16.50 -7.02 9.69
CA ASN A 103 17.43 -7.75 8.79
C ASN A 103 16.77 -8.35 7.51
N GLY A 104 15.71 -7.73 7.00
CA GLY A 104 15.22 -8.03 5.65
C GLY A 104 14.42 -6.85 5.14
N LEU A 105 15.06 -5.92 4.44
CA LEU A 105 14.41 -4.74 3.87
C LEU A 105 14.12 -5.01 2.37
N PRO A 106 12.86 -5.23 1.94
CA PRO A 106 12.52 -5.23 0.52
C PRO A 106 12.27 -3.81 -0.03
N TRP A 107 11.86 -2.86 0.82
CA TRP A 107 11.27 -1.60 0.34
C TRP A 107 12.13 -0.36 0.59
N SER A 108 13.26 -0.49 1.29
CA SER A 108 14.25 0.59 1.41
C SER A 108 15.43 0.33 0.50
N LEU A 109 15.24 0.32 -0.82
CA LEU A 109 16.30 0.54 -1.82
C LEU A 109 15.66 0.70 -3.21
N LYS A 110 15.56 1.95 -3.67
CA LYS A 110 16.15 2.40 -4.95
C LYS A 110 15.93 3.90 -5.13
N THR A 111 17.03 4.62 -4.97
CA THR A 111 17.34 5.94 -5.55
C THR A 111 17.07 5.97 -7.04
#